data_AF-R7TRB4-F1
#
_entry.id   AF-R7TRB4-F1
#
_cell.length_a   1.000
_cell.length_b   1.000
_cell.length_c   1.000
_cell.angle_alpha   90.00
_cell.angle_beta   90.00
_cell.angle_gamma   90.00
#
_symmetry.space_group_name_H-M   'P 1'
#
loop_
_entity.id
_entity.type
_entity.pdbx_description
1 polymer ?
#
loop_
_entity_poly.entity_id
_entity_poly.type
_entity_poly.pdbx_seq_one_letter_code
_entity_poly.pdbx_strand_id
1 'polypeptide(L)'
;MEVIRGRMHDLPVIPSNAVRIFLSSTFSDFKAERNILPKKVYPELQKFCNERGLDFQVVDMRWGVTDDVMNDHLVSELCIREIRTCKKVSCGPNFVMMLGNRYGYRPFPSVIEGKEFETCVQVAEEENLDDRELVLEWYTKDDNAVPANYSLQSIGSKLKFYNDMSEERERERADDKKKWNDISTRIQRLLRLSVRMATEKGLMKTADCEKYFISVTEEEIQEGLLKATDNKLKSLCFHRRLSNLTADSELKKAGRFVDLKVDNSIDQEAQDLLSELAKEKVMKNIAEENVSEYEVEWTGEALEVSQHEQHLEYLRVFSEDFVSKMKSSIELSLLLDKGIEKETYLGRLYLEVLHHAKFATMKSQMFCGRSEIIEAVKLYLMQRRTSHCPLVIHGQSGFGKTALLSHIARCVHAWEISCSLVLRLFGTSPLSSNIFDVLQSIVVQINLSLKETPPVMDDFQMGDLRRLFWKTLDDFSEKHPDSNLILILDSVDQLSETFRSHQMHWLPRLLPP
;
A
#
# COMPACT_ATOMS: atom_id res chain seq x y z
N MET A 1 -9.99 7.44 24.16
CA MET A 1 -11.18 8.28 24.45
C MET A 1 -11.59 9.15 23.26
N GLU A 2 -10.66 9.78 22.55
CA GLU A 2 -10.98 10.64 21.40
C GLU A 2 -11.73 9.92 20.27
N VAL A 3 -11.29 8.70 19.91
CA VAL A 3 -11.98 7.84 18.93
C VAL A 3 -13.41 7.51 19.36
N ILE A 4 -13.61 7.22 20.65
CA ILE A 4 -14.94 6.91 21.23
C ILE A 4 -15.89 8.11 21.14
N ARG A 5 -15.38 9.32 21.31
CA ARG A 5 -16.14 10.57 21.09
C ARG A 5 -16.40 10.90 19.61
N GLY A 6 -15.88 10.07 18.70
CA GLY A 6 -16.03 10.23 17.26
C GLY A 6 -15.08 11.25 16.63
N ARG A 7 -13.98 11.62 17.31
CA ARG A 7 -12.95 12.47 16.69
C ARG A 7 -12.17 11.65 15.66
N MET A 8 -12.04 12.20 14.46
CA MET A 8 -11.43 11.52 13.30
C MET A 8 -10.02 12.03 12.93
N HIS A 9 -9.41 12.84 13.79
CA HIS A 9 -8.01 13.26 13.65
C HIS A 9 -7.09 12.23 14.32
N ASP A 10 -5.94 11.96 13.70
CA ASP A 10 -4.88 11.05 14.21
C ASP A 10 -5.40 9.67 14.65
N LEU A 11 -6.25 9.06 13.80
CA LEU A 11 -6.85 7.76 14.09
C LEU A 11 -5.78 6.65 14.22
N PRO A 12 -5.82 5.84 15.28
CA PRO A 12 -4.86 4.75 15.49
C PRO A 12 -4.95 3.70 14.39
N VAL A 13 -3.88 2.92 14.19
CA VAL A 13 -3.88 1.81 13.23
C VAL A 13 -4.86 0.72 13.71
N ILE A 14 -5.74 0.25 12.82
CA ILE A 14 -6.56 -0.93 13.12
C ILE A 14 -5.61 -2.11 13.00
N PRO A 15 -5.40 -2.91 14.05
CA PRO A 15 -4.43 -3.98 13.98
C PRO A 15 -4.99 -5.05 13.04
N SER A 16 -4.31 -5.24 11.92
CA SER A 16 -4.62 -6.32 10.98
C SER A 16 -4.31 -7.67 11.62
N ASN A 17 -5.03 -8.70 11.20
CA ASN A 17 -4.71 -10.09 11.56
C ASN A 17 -3.88 -10.76 10.45
N ALA A 18 -3.24 -10.00 9.57
CA ALA A 18 -2.40 -10.53 8.49
C ALA A 18 -0.99 -9.96 8.60
N VAL A 19 0.02 -10.80 8.48
CA VAL A 19 1.41 -10.45 8.20
C VAL A 19 1.59 -10.60 6.68
N ARG A 20 1.59 -9.49 5.95
CA ARG A 20 1.74 -9.46 4.49
C ARG A 20 3.04 -8.78 4.12
N ILE A 21 4.00 -9.53 3.59
CA ILE A 21 5.30 -8.99 3.18
C ILE A 21 5.42 -8.87 1.67
N PHE A 22 6.01 -7.78 1.19
CA PHE A 22 6.51 -7.68 -0.18
C PHE A 22 7.99 -8.06 -0.23
N LEU A 23 8.36 -8.98 -1.12
CA LEU A 23 9.74 -9.44 -1.31
C LEU A 23 10.40 -8.75 -2.52
N SER A 24 11.28 -7.79 -2.25
CA SER A 24 12.09 -7.08 -3.24
C SER A 24 13.49 -7.70 -3.36
N SER A 25 13.96 -7.90 -4.59
CA SER A 25 15.34 -8.36 -4.86
C SER A 25 15.74 -7.99 -6.30
N THR A 26 16.83 -8.50 -6.85
CA THR A 26 16.97 -8.68 -8.32
C THR A 26 16.54 -10.11 -8.70
N PHE A 27 16.08 -10.35 -9.93
CA PHE A 27 15.44 -11.63 -10.29
C PHE A 27 16.44 -12.78 -10.42
N SER A 28 17.46 -12.62 -11.27
CA SER A 28 18.44 -13.66 -11.58
C SER A 28 19.41 -13.97 -10.44
N ASP A 29 19.71 -12.97 -9.62
CA ASP A 29 20.75 -13.02 -8.57
C ASP A 29 20.29 -13.87 -7.36
N PHE A 30 19.02 -13.76 -6.96
CA PHE A 30 18.48 -14.34 -5.71
C PHE A 30 17.65 -15.61 -5.91
N LYS A 31 17.86 -16.33 -7.00
CA LYS A 31 17.01 -17.48 -7.34
C LYS A 31 17.20 -18.66 -6.38
N ALA A 32 18.39 -18.86 -5.82
CA ALA A 32 18.64 -19.90 -4.83
C ALA A 32 17.90 -19.64 -3.50
N GLU A 33 18.01 -18.41 -3.00
CA GLU A 33 17.35 -17.90 -1.80
C GLU A 33 15.83 -17.96 -1.97
N ARG A 34 15.30 -17.50 -3.10
CA ARG A 34 13.86 -17.56 -3.40
C ARG A 34 13.32 -18.98 -3.54
N ASN A 35 14.13 -19.92 -4.03
CA ASN A 35 13.72 -21.32 -4.14
C ASN A 35 13.65 -22.01 -2.77
N ILE A 36 14.45 -21.60 -1.78
CA ILE A 36 14.44 -22.20 -0.44
C ILE A 36 13.31 -21.63 0.44
N LEU A 37 12.95 -20.36 0.23
CA LEU A 37 11.96 -19.67 1.04
C LEU A 37 10.59 -20.40 1.12
N PRO A 38 9.89 -20.74 0.02
CA PRO A 38 8.64 -21.51 0.08
C PRO A 38 8.80 -22.94 0.60
N LYS A 39 9.98 -23.55 0.42
CA LYS A 39 10.22 -24.95 0.79
C LYS A 39 10.45 -25.13 2.28
N LYS A 40 11.13 -24.18 2.93
CA LYS A 40 11.58 -24.31 4.33
C LYS A 40 11.06 -23.18 5.22
N VAL A 41 11.12 -21.94 4.75
CA VAL A 41 10.90 -20.75 5.59
C VAL A 41 9.42 -20.39 5.73
N TYR A 42 8.68 -20.29 4.62
CA TYR A 42 7.27 -19.89 4.66
C TYR A 42 6.37 -20.85 5.46
N PRO A 43 6.51 -22.19 5.36
CA PRO A 43 5.70 -23.10 6.17
C PRO A 43 5.90 -22.89 7.68
N GLU A 44 7.12 -22.60 8.10
CA GLU A 44 7.44 -22.34 9.50
C GLU A 44 6.83 -21.01 9.98
N LEU A 45 6.93 -19.95 9.17
CA LEU A 45 6.33 -18.65 9.47
C LEU A 45 4.79 -18.71 9.47
N GLN A 46 4.19 -19.47 8.56
CA GLN A 46 2.74 -19.73 8.55
C GLN A 46 2.31 -20.40 9.84
N LYS A 47 3.00 -21.46 10.27
CA LYS A 47 2.71 -22.13 11.55
C LYS A 47 2.81 -21.15 12.72
N PHE A 48 3.90 -20.38 12.79
CA PHE A 48 4.13 -19.40 13.85
C PHE A 48 3.04 -18.30 13.92
N CYS A 49 2.60 -17.81 12.75
CA CYS A 49 1.54 -16.81 12.65
C CYS A 49 0.17 -17.40 13.02
N ASN A 50 -0.15 -18.61 12.52
CA ASN A 50 -1.40 -19.29 12.80
C ASN A 50 -1.60 -19.56 14.30
N GLU A 51 -0.53 -19.96 15.01
CA GLU A 51 -0.54 -20.13 16.48
C GLU A 51 -0.86 -18.84 17.25
N ARG A 52 -0.75 -17.68 16.60
CA ARG A 52 -1.04 -16.34 17.13
C ARG A 52 -2.29 -15.70 16.52
N GLY A 53 -3.08 -16.46 15.75
CA GLY A 53 -4.29 -15.96 15.07
C GLY A 53 -4.00 -14.99 13.92
N LEU A 54 -2.80 -15.04 13.36
CA LEU A 54 -2.38 -14.23 12.22
C LEU A 54 -2.30 -15.08 10.94
N ASP A 55 -2.68 -14.48 9.81
CA ASP A 55 -2.44 -15.05 8.48
C ASP A 55 -1.08 -14.57 7.93
N PHE A 56 -0.33 -15.45 7.27
CA PHE A 56 0.98 -15.12 6.69
C PHE A 56 0.94 -15.17 5.17
N GLN A 57 1.16 -14.01 4.54
CA GLN A 57 1.10 -13.83 3.09
C GLN A 57 2.40 -13.23 2.56
N VAL A 58 2.90 -13.81 1.48
CA VAL A 58 4.07 -13.29 0.77
C VAL A 58 3.66 -12.84 -0.61
N VAL A 59 4.02 -11.61 -0.94
CA VAL A 59 3.93 -11.07 -2.28
C VAL A 59 5.30 -11.15 -2.91
N ASP A 60 5.46 -12.11 -3.82
CA ASP A 60 6.57 -12.18 -4.75
C ASP A 60 6.04 -12.04 -6.18
N MET A 61 6.09 -10.82 -6.71
CA MET A 61 5.62 -10.50 -8.07
C MET A 61 6.43 -11.19 -9.17
N ARG A 62 7.51 -11.86 -8.80
CA ARG A 62 8.45 -12.49 -9.74
C ARG A 62 8.36 -14.02 -9.71
N TRP A 63 7.50 -14.58 -8.86
CA TRP A 63 7.28 -16.02 -8.85
C TRP A 63 6.54 -16.47 -10.11
N GLY A 64 7.13 -17.42 -10.86
CA GLY A 64 6.50 -18.02 -12.05
C GLY A 64 6.53 -17.15 -13.32
N VAL A 65 7.32 -16.08 -13.33
CA VAL A 65 7.45 -15.16 -14.47
C VAL A 65 8.89 -15.19 -14.99
N THR A 66 9.10 -15.28 -16.30
CA THR A 66 10.44 -15.20 -16.92
C THR A 66 10.88 -13.75 -17.07
N ASP A 67 12.20 -13.50 -17.16
CA ASP A 67 12.78 -12.15 -17.36
C ASP A 67 12.12 -11.39 -18.53
N ASP A 68 11.71 -12.10 -19.57
CA ASP A 68 11.08 -11.53 -20.77
C ASP A 68 9.68 -10.92 -20.54
N VAL A 69 8.91 -11.50 -19.62
CA VAL A 69 7.52 -11.09 -19.33
C VAL A 69 7.48 -9.89 -18.39
N MET A 70 8.59 -9.64 -17.68
CA MET A 70 8.76 -8.47 -16.81
C MET A 70 8.98 -7.16 -17.57
N ASN A 71 9.16 -7.22 -18.89
CA ASN A 71 9.44 -6.05 -19.73
C ASN A 71 8.19 -5.30 -20.20
N ASP A 72 6.99 -5.65 -19.70
CA ASP A 72 5.83 -4.80 -19.90
C ASP A 72 5.92 -3.58 -18.97
N HIS A 73 5.57 -2.42 -19.51
CA HIS A 73 5.72 -1.10 -18.88
C HIS A 73 4.90 -0.88 -17.61
N LEU A 74 4.17 -1.90 -17.16
CA LEU A 74 3.21 -1.89 -16.06
C LEU A 74 3.72 -2.59 -14.79
N VAL A 75 4.80 -3.37 -14.87
CA VAL A 75 5.25 -4.22 -13.75
C VAL A 75 5.68 -3.39 -12.54
N SER A 76 6.41 -2.28 -12.76
CA SER A 76 6.83 -1.38 -11.67
C SER A 76 5.64 -0.79 -10.92
N GLU A 77 4.61 -0.29 -11.63
CA GLU A 77 3.44 0.31 -10.97
C GLU A 77 2.68 -0.72 -10.11
N LEU A 78 2.57 -1.96 -10.59
CA LEU A 78 1.98 -3.06 -9.83
C LEU A 78 2.79 -3.38 -8.58
N CYS A 79 4.13 -3.44 -8.67
CA CYS A 79 5.00 -3.62 -7.51
C CYS A 79 4.77 -2.52 -6.46
N ILE A 80 4.77 -1.25 -6.89
CA ILE A 80 4.58 -0.09 -6.00
C ILE A 80 3.19 -0.11 -5.34
N ARG A 81 2.14 -0.44 -6.10
CA ARG A 81 0.79 -0.60 -5.55
C ARG A 81 0.76 -1.68 -4.49
N GLU A 82 1.44 -2.79 -4.72
CA GLU A 82 1.43 -3.91 -3.80
C GLU A 82 2.26 -3.66 -2.53
N ILE A 83 3.39 -2.97 -2.64
CA ILE A 83 4.14 -2.45 -1.48
C ILE A 83 3.24 -1.58 -0.61
N ARG A 84 2.46 -0.66 -1.23
CA ARG A 84 1.50 0.18 -0.50
C ARG A 84 0.40 -0.64 0.18
N THR A 85 -0.05 -1.73 -0.45
CA THR A 85 -1.01 -2.66 0.16
C THR A 85 -0.40 -3.33 1.39
N CYS A 86 0.79 -3.93 1.27
CA CYS A 86 1.50 -4.57 2.39
C CYS A 86 1.66 -3.62 3.58
N LYS A 87 2.05 -2.36 3.35
CA LYS A 87 2.14 -1.35 4.42
C LYS A 87 0.82 -1.06 5.12
N LYS A 88 -0.29 -1.07 4.38
CA LYS A 88 -1.63 -0.79 4.92
C LYS A 88 -2.19 -1.97 5.73
N VAL A 89 -1.90 -3.20 5.30
CA VAL A 89 -2.56 -4.41 5.82
C VAL A 89 -1.67 -5.30 6.67
N SER A 90 -0.36 -5.11 6.70
CA SER A 90 0.52 -6.00 7.49
C SER A 90 0.60 -5.58 8.96
N CYS A 91 0.37 -6.55 9.85
CA CYS A 91 0.76 -6.51 11.25
C CYS A 91 2.23 -6.95 11.34
N GLY A 92 3.11 -5.98 11.63
CA GLY A 92 4.55 -6.18 11.69
C GLY A 92 5.29 -5.96 10.38
N PRO A 93 6.23 -6.84 10.00
CA PRO A 93 7.07 -6.61 8.83
C PRO A 93 6.19 -6.53 7.58
N ASN A 94 6.48 -5.56 6.70
CA ASN A 94 5.70 -5.32 5.48
C ASN A 94 6.56 -5.31 4.22
N PHE A 95 7.87 -5.15 4.37
CA PHE A 95 8.81 -5.05 3.26
C PHE A 95 10.09 -5.81 3.59
N VAL A 96 10.48 -6.71 2.70
CA VAL A 96 11.73 -7.48 2.81
C VAL A 96 12.53 -7.23 1.55
N MET A 97 13.76 -6.75 1.71
CA MET A 97 14.68 -6.52 0.59
C MET A 97 15.86 -7.48 0.66
N MET A 98 16.24 -8.01 -0.51
CA MET A 98 17.46 -8.78 -0.69
C MET A 98 18.39 -8.04 -1.66
N LEU A 99 19.55 -7.64 -1.17
CA LEU A 99 20.54 -6.88 -1.93
C LEU A 99 21.74 -7.76 -2.26
N GLY A 100 22.14 -7.76 -3.54
CA GLY A 100 23.22 -8.59 -4.05
C GLY A 100 24.33 -7.74 -4.67
N ASN A 101 25.04 -8.32 -5.65
CA ASN A 101 26.07 -7.62 -6.45
C ASN A 101 25.50 -7.03 -7.75
N ARG A 102 24.22 -7.32 -8.04
CA ARG A 102 23.50 -6.80 -9.20
C ARG A 102 22.57 -5.66 -8.80
N TYR A 103 22.70 -4.52 -9.45
CA TYR A 103 21.80 -3.37 -9.33
C TYR A 103 20.47 -3.61 -10.04
N GLY A 104 20.50 -4.27 -11.21
CA GLY A 104 19.33 -4.75 -11.91
C GLY A 104 18.83 -3.85 -13.04
N TYR A 105 17.64 -4.17 -13.54
CA TYR A 105 17.03 -3.49 -14.69
C TYR A 105 16.64 -2.06 -14.37
N ARG A 106 17.02 -1.13 -15.26
CA ARG A 106 16.84 0.33 -15.11
C ARG A 106 15.94 0.88 -16.22
N PRO A 107 14.61 0.70 -16.15
CA PRO A 107 13.71 1.11 -17.22
C PRO A 107 13.69 2.63 -17.41
N PHE A 108 13.27 3.07 -18.58
CA PHE A 108 12.80 4.44 -18.77
C PHE A 108 11.31 4.54 -18.36
N PRO A 109 10.83 5.72 -17.91
CA PRO A 109 9.46 5.87 -17.42
C PRO A 109 8.42 5.61 -18.51
N SER A 110 7.35 4.88 -18.20
CA SER A 110 6.23 4.67 -19.13
C SER A 110 5.31 5.88 -19.26
N VAL A 111 5.36 6.79 -18.30
CA VAL A 111 4.63 8.07 -18.29
C VAL A 111 5.60 9.19 -17.92
N ILE A 112 5.65 10.22 -18.76
CA ILE A 112 6.53 11.39 -18.59
C ILE A 112 5.66 12.65 -18.60
N GLU A 113 5.88 13.58 -17.66
CA GLU A 113 5.14 14.85 -17.64
C GLU A 113 5.36 15.62 -18.96
N GLY A 114 4.32 16.30 -19.46
CA GLY A 114 4.36 17.00 -20.75
C GLY A 114 5.57 17.91 -20.95
N LYS A 115 5.82 18.79 -19.98
CA LYS A 115 6.95 19.72 -20.01
C LYS A 115 8.30 19.01 -20.01
N GLU A 116 8.40 17.94 -19.25
CA GLU A 116 9.61 17.15 -19.12
C GLU A 116 9.92 16.42 -20.43
N PHE A 117 8.92 15.79 -21.03
CA PHE A 117 9.06 15.12 -22.32
C PHE A 117 9.43 16.11 -23.44
N GLU A 118 8.74 17.25 -23.50
CA GLU A 118 8.99 18.31 -24.48
C GLU A 118 10.42 18.87 -24.34
N THR A 119 10.91 19.03 -23.11
CA THR A 119 12.30 19.44 -22.84
C THR A 119 13.29 18.40 -23.35
N CYS A 120 13.05 17.10 -23.14
CA CYS A 120 13.90 16.04 -23.68
C CYS A 120 13.96 16.08 -25.21
N VAL A 121 12.81 16.24 -25.87
CA VAL A 121 12.72 16.31 -27.33
C VAL A 121 13.41 17.57 -27.87
N GLN A 122 13.28 18.71 -27.18
CA GLN A 122 13.96 19.95 -27.56
C GLN A 122 15.48 19.80 -27.46
N VAL A 123 15.99 19.26 -26.35
CA VAL A 123 17.42 19.03 -26.18
C VAL A 123 17.95 18.06 -27.22
N ALA A 124 17.20 16.99 -27.54
CA ALA A 124 17.58 16.05 -28.59
C ALA A 124 17.68 16.72 -29.97
N GLU A 125 16.79 17.66 -30.29
CA GLU A 125 16.83 18.43 -31.53
C GLU A 125 18.03 19.40 -31.57
N GLU A 126 18.22 20.20 -30.50
CA GLU A 126 19.30 21.18 -30.40
C GLU A 126 20.70 20.55 -30.51
N GLU A 127 20.86 19.37 -29.90
CA GLU A 127 22.13 18.63 -29.85
C GLU A 127 22.26 17.62 -30.98
N ASN A 128 21.27 17.58 -31.90
CA ASN A 128 21.23 16.69 -33.06
C ASN A 128 21.46 15.20 -32.67
N LEU A 129 20.72 14.75 -31.65
CA LEU A 129 20.74 13.37 -31.20
C LEU A 129 19.93 12.47 -32.14
N ASP A 130 20.49 11.30 -32.47
CA ASP A 130 19.79 10.26 -33.22
C ASP A 130 18.59 9.72 -32.43
N ASP A 131 17.60 9.15 -33.13
CA ASP A 131 16.43 8.45 -32.55
C ASP A 131 15.32 9.32 -31.94
N ARG A 132 15.37 10.65 -32.13
CA ARG A 132 14.29 11.56 -31.69
C ARG A 132 12.92 11.16 -32.23
N GLU A 133 12.85 10.86 -33.53
CA GLU A 133 11.61 10.42 -34.17
C GLU A 133 11.09 9.11 -33.58
N LEU A 134 11.97 8.20 -33.15
CA LEU A 134 11.57 6.96 -32.50
C LEU A 134 10.86 7.22 -31.16
N VAL A 135 11.36 8.18 -30.37
CA VAL A 135 10.71 8.57 -29.10
C VAL A 135 9.35 9.22 -29.36
N LEU A 136 9.23 10.11 -30.34
CA LEU A 136 7.96 10.70 -30.74
C LEU A 136 6.98 9.66 -31.30
N GLU A 137 7.49 8.64 -31.98
CA GLU A 137 6.67 7.57 -32.52
C GLU A 137 6.04 6.74 -31.40
N TRP A 138 6.78 6.48 -30.31
CA TRP A 138 6.39 5.54 -29.24
C TRP A 138 5.65 6.18 -28.08
N TYR A 139 5.78 7.49 -27.87
CA TYR A 139 5.04 8.22 -26.84
C TYR A 139 3.87 9.00 -27.42
N THR A 140 2.70 8.87 -26.81
CA THR A 140 1.49 9.60 -27.21
C THR A 140 1.09 10.58 -26.11
N LYS A 141 0.78 11.81 -26.49
CA LYS A 141 0.31 12.83 -25.58
C LYS A 141 -1.10 12.51 -25.07
N ASP A 142 -1.28 12.54 -23.75
CA ASP A 142 -2.59 12.51 -23.10
C ASP A 142 -2.89 13.89 -22.50
N ASP A 143 -3.73 14.65 -23.21
CA ASP A 143 -4.22 15.95 -22.77
C ASP A 143 -5.34 15.84 -21.70
N ASN A 144 -5.83 14.63 -21.39
CA ASN A 144 -6.83 14.42 -20.32
C ASN A 144 -6.18 14.31 -18.93
N ALA A 145 -4.89 13.99 -18.88
CA ALA A 145 -4.12 14.00 -17.64
C ALA A 145 -3.90 15.45 -17.15
N VAL A 146 -3.90 15.64 -15.83
CA VAL A 146 -3.64 16.96 -15.22
C VAL A 146 -2.50 16.81 -14.21
N PRO A 147 -1.27 17.31 -14.51
CA PRO A 147 -0.87 17.94 -15.78
C PRO A 147 -0.84 16.95 -16.96
N ALA A 148 -0.90 17.49 -18.19
CA ALA A 148 -0.79 16.68 -19.41
C ALA A 148 0.52 15.88 -19.40
N ASN A 149 0.47 14.66 -19.92
CA ASN A 149 1.63 13.76 -19.93
C ASN A 149 1.78 13.06 -21.28
N TYR A 150 2.92 12.39 -21.48
CA TYR A 150 3.17 11.50 -22.60
C TYR A 150 3.26 10.08 -22.08
N SER A 151 2.42 9.20 -22.62
CA SER A 151 2.34 7.80 -22.24
C SER A 151 2.94 6.93 -23.34
N LEU A 152 3.76 5.97 -22.92
CA LEU A 152 4.37 5.00 -23.80
C LEU A 152 3.32 4.02 -24.33
N GLN A 153 3.29 3.84 -25.65
CA GLN A 153 2.36 2.94 -26.31
C GLN A 153 2.65 1.48 -25.97
N SER A 154 1.59 0.66 -25.91
CA SER A 154 1.73 -0.79 -25.72
C SER A 154 2.56 -1.41 -26.84
N ILE A 155 3.49 -2.29 -26.49
CA ILE A 155 4.39 -2.96 -27.44
C ILE A 155 3.58 -3.69 -28.53
N GLY A 156 2.51 -4.38 -28.14
CA GLY A 156 1.63 -5.12 -29.05
C GLY A 156 0.88 -4.27 -30.07
N SER A 157 0.77 -2.95 -29.86
CA SER A 157 0.13 -2.03 -30.82
C SER A 157 0.94 -1.85 -32.11
N LYS A 158 2.26 -2.05 -32.04
CA LYS A 158 3.20 -1.92 -33.16
C LYS A 158 3.91 -3.22 -33.53
N LEU A 159 4.15 -4.08 -32.54
CA LEU A 159 4.79 -5.38 -32.69
C LEU A 159 3.76 -6.49 -32.42
N LYS A 160 3.03 -6.84 -33.47
CA LYS A 160 1.82 -7.67 -33.42
C LYS A 160 2.02 -9.00 -32.70
N PHE A 161 3.17 -9.64 -32.85
CA PHE A 161 3.42 -10.98 -32.33
C PHE A 161 4.13 -10.98 -30.97
N TYR A 162 4.45 -9.81 -30.42
CA TYR A 162 5.21 -9.68 -29.17
C TYR A 162 4.54 -10.42 -27.99
N ASN A 163 3.22 -10.30 -27.87
CA ASN A 163 2.42 -10.93 -26.81
C ASN A 163 1.71 -12.22 -27.25
N ASP A 164 1.96 -12.73 -28.47
CA ASP A 164 1.29 -13.93 -28.97
C ASP A 164 1.89 -15.17 -28.30
N MET A 165 1.10 -15.87 -27.48
CA MET A 165 1.56 -17.04 -26.74
C MET A 165 1.47 -18.36 -27.52
N SER A 166 0.97 -18.35 -28.76
CA SER A 166 0.83 -19.57 -29.58
C SER A 166 2.19 -20.16 -29.98
N GLU A 167 2.27 -21.50 -30.04
CA GLU A 167 3.48 -22.21 -30.49
C GLU A 167 3.79 -21.94 -31.97
N GLU A 168 2.76 -21.74 -32.79
CA GLU A 168 2.88 -21.49 -34.23
C GLU A 168 3.60 -20.16 -34.56
N ARG A 169 3.62 -19.21 -33.62
CA ARG A 169 4.19 -17.86 -33.79
C ARG A 169 5.48 -17.64 -33.00
N GLU A 170 6.14 -18.71 -32.56
CA GLU A 170 7.39 -18.64 -31.80
C GLU A 170 8.47 -17.80 -32.49
N ARG A 171 8.64 -17.98 -33.80
CA ARG A 171 9.65 -17.26 -34.58
C ARG A 171 9.32 -15.78 -34.69
N GLU A 172 8.09 -15.44 -35.08
CA GLU A 172 7.67 -14.05 -35.21
C GLU A 172 7.71 -13.30 -33.87
N ARG A 173 7.33 -13.97 -32.77
CA ARG A 173 7.48 -13.45 -31.41
C ARG A 173 8.93 -13.20 -31.06
N ALA A 174 9.84 -14.14 -31.36
CA ALA A 174 11.26 -13.95 -31.10
C ALA A 174 11.85 -12.77 -31.90
N ASP A 175 11.44 -12.61 -33.16
CA ASP A 175 11.83 -11.48 -34.00
C ASP A 175 11.30 -10.15 -33.44
N ASP A 176 10.02 -10.09 -33.04
CA ASP A 176 9.42 -8.90 -32.44
C ASP A 176 10.07 -8.56 -31.08
N LYS A 177 10.39 -9.56 -30.24
CA LYS A 177 11.16 -9.35 -29.01
C LYS A 177 12.54 -8.74 -29.30
N LYS A 178 13.25 -9.24 -30.32
CA LYS A 178 14.55 -8.70 -30.72
C LYS A 178 14.43 -7.25 -31.22
N LYS A 179 13.41 -6.93 -32.02
CA LYS A 179 13.14 -5.55 -32.47
C LYS A 179 12.85 -4.63 -31.30
N TRP A 180 12.03 -5.08 -30.35
CA TRP A 180 11.74 -4.31 -29.15
C TRP A 180 13.00 -4.04 -28.32
N ASN A 181 13.88 -5.02 -28.15
CA ASN A 181 15.14 -4.83 -27.43
C ASN A 181 16.02 -3.76 -28.08
N ASP A 182 16.09 -3.71 -29.42
CA ASP A 182 16.79 -2.63 -30.14
C ASP A 182 16.14 -1.26 -29.93
N ILE A 183 14.82 -1.19 -30.14
CA ILE A 183 14.02 0.04 -29.99
C ILE A 183 14.14 0.61 -28.57
N SER A 184 13.92 -0.22 -27.55
CA SER A 184 13.99 0.16 -26.14
C SER A 184 15.38 0.65 -25.74
N THR A 185 16.45 0.02 -26.23
CA THR A 185 17.82 0.47 -25.99
C THR A 185 18.07 1.87 -26.56
N ARG A 186 17.56 2.12 -27.77
CA ARG A 186 17.67 3.42 -28.46
C ARG A 186 16.88 4.52 -27.77
N ILE A 187 15.62 4.25 -27.43
CA ILE A 187 14.77 5.16 -26.64
C ILE A 187 15.43 5.49 -25.30
N GLN A 188 15.90 4.47 -24.57
CA GLN A 188 16.56 4.64 -23.28
C GLN A 188 17.80 5.52 -23.40
N ARG A 189 18.62 5.30 -24.42
CA ARG A 189 19.83 6.10 -24.68
C ARG A 189 19.49 7.56 -24.93
N LEU A 190 18.52 7.84 -25.81
CA LEU A 190 18.10 9.21 -26.11
C LEU A 190 17.57 9.91 -24.86
N LEU A 191 16.66 9.26 -24.13
CA LEU A 191 16.05 9.87 -22.94
C LEU A 191 17.10 10.17 -21.87
N ARG A 192 17.99 9.22 -21.57
CA ARG A 192 19.06 9.44 -20.58
C ARG A 192 20.02 10.55 -20.97
N LEU A 193 20.42 10.61 -22.25
CA LEU A 193 21.32 11.66 -22.73
C LEU A 193 20.65 13.02 -22.66
N SER A 194 19.40 13.11 -23.14
CA SER A 194 18.60 14.33 -23.12
C SER A 194 18.38 14.84 -21.70
N VAL A 195 18.07 13.96 -20.76
CA VAL A 195 17.88 14.30 -19.34
C VAL A 195 19.18 14.78 -18.69
N ARG A 196 20.33 14.13 -18.96
CA ARG A 196 21.63 14.60 -18.46
C ARG A 196 21.93 16.02 -18.94
N MET A 197 21.81 16.25 -20.24
CA MET A 197 22.07 17.56 -20.86
C MET A 197 21.06 18.63 -20.38
N ALA A 198 19.78 18.28 -20.24
CA ALA A 198 18.77 19.17 -19.69
C ALA A 198 19.08 19.56 -18.23
N THR A 199 19.57 18.63 -17.43
CA THR A 199 19.98 18.87 -16.04
C THR A 199 21.20 19.79 -15.98
N GLU A 200 22.21 19.55 -16.82
CA GLU A 200 23.41 20.40 -16.94
C GLU A 200 23.08 21.83 -17.39
N LYS A 201 22.10 21.97 -18.29
CA LYS A 201 21.56 23.27 -18.75
C LYS A 201 20.62 23.94 -17.72
N GLY A 202 20.31 23.28 -16.59
CA GLY A 202 19.39 23.80 -15.57
C GLY A 202 17.91 23.81 -15.97
N LEU A 203 17.54 23.08 -17.02
CA LEU A 203 16.16 22.96 -17.53
C LEU A 203 15.33 21.95 -16.72
N MET A 204 16.00 21.01 -16.05
CA MET A 204 15.37 20.01 -15.18
C MET A 204 16.05 19.98 -13.80
N LYS A 205 15.29 19.63 -12.77
CA LYS A 205 15.84 19.40 -11.43
C LYS A 205 16.35 17.97 -11.32
N THR A 206 17.49 17.79 -10.66
CA THR A 206 18.12 16.48 -10.46
C THR A 206 17.18 15.44 -9.85
N ALA A 207 16.31 15.84 -8.91
CA ALA A 207 15.35 14.93 -8.27
C ALA A 207 14.30 14.37 -9.24
N ASP A 208 13.86 15.17 -10.22
CA ASP A 208 12.85 14.76 -11.21
C ASP A 208 13.46 13.78 -12.25
N CYS A 209 14.79 13.81 -12.39
CA CYS A 209 15.56 13.02 -13.34
C CYS A 209 15.92 11.62 -12.84
N GLU A 210 15.84 11.35 -11.53
CA GLU A 210 16.32 10.10 -10.91
C GLU A 210 15.65 8.85 -11.54
N LYS A 211 14.35 8.95 -11.86
CA LYS A 211 13.53 7.88 -12.46
C LYS A 211 14.02 7.33 -13.81
N TYR A 212 14.94 8.02 -14.50
CA TYR A 212 15.53 7.52 -15.75
C TYR A 212 16.76 6.63 -15.53
N PHE A 213 17.35 6.67 -14.33
CA PHE A 213 18.64 6.06 -14.04
C PHE A 213 18.55 4.95 -12.99
N ILE A 214 17.54 4.97 -12.13
CA ILE A 214 17.42 3.98 -11.05
C ILE A 214 16.88 2.63 -11.53
N SER A 215 17.19 1.58 -10.78
CA SER A 215 16.62 0.25 -11.03
C SER A 215 15.21 0.11 -10.46
N VAL A 216 14.46 -0.87 -10.98
CA VAL A 216 13.15 -1.25 -10.41
C VAL A 216 13.29 -1.62 -8.93
N THR A 217 14.36 -2.32 -8.57
CA THR A 217 14.65 -2.68 -7.17
C THR A 217 14.89 -1.45 -6.30
N GLU A 218 15.60 -0.44 -6.82
CA GLU A 218 15.74 0.83 -6.11
C GLU A 218 14.39 1.53 -5.94
N GLU A 219 13.56 1.59 -6.99
CA GLU A 219 12.21 2.17 -6.91
C GLU A 219 11.34 1.47 -5.85
N GLU A 220 11.38 0.13 -5.81
CA GLU A 220 10.75 -0.69 -4.78
C GLU A 220 11.26 -0.34 -3.37
N ILE A 221 12.55 -0.10 -3.19
CA ILE A 221 13.16 0.29 -1.90
C ILE A 221 12.82 1.73 -1.53
N GLN A 222 12.78 2.66 -2.49
CA GLN A 222 12.38 4.04 -2.24
C GLN A 222 10.95 4.09 -1.71
N GLU A 223 10.02 3.36 -2.34
CA GLU A 223 8.67 3.23 -1.83
C GLU A 223 8.70 2.45 -0.51
N GLY A 224 9.27 1.24 -0.47
CA GLY A 224 9.23 0.30 0.65
C GLY A 224 9.88 0.79 1.94
N LEU A 225 10.99 1.50 1.87
CA LEU A 225 11.78 1.95 3.03
C LEU A 225 11.78 3.47 3.19
N LEU A 226 12.17 4.23 2.16
CA LEU A 226 12.54 5.64 2.31
C LEU A 226 11.33 6.59 2.45
N LYS A 227 10.24 6.32 1.73
CA LYS A 227 9.02 7.16 1.75
C LYS A 227 8.07 6.84 2.92
N ALA A 228 8.43 5.91 3.81
CA ALA A 228 7.56 5.42 4.85
C ALA A 228 7.83 6.07 6.21
N THR A 229 6.75 6.42 6.93
CA THR A 229 6.82 7.17 8.20
C THR A 229 7.26 6.33 9.41
N ASP A 230 7.05 5.00 9.40
CA ASP A 230 7.32 4.10 10.55
C ASP A 230 8.22 2.88 10.23
N ASN A 231 8.90 2.87 9.08
CA ASN A 231 9.44 1.62 8.52
C ASN A 231 10.81 1.16 8.99
N LYS A 232 11.52 1.93 9.83
CA LYS A 232 12.80 1.47 10.42
C LYS A 232 12.65 0.12 11.13
N LEU A 233 11.49 -0.13 11.74
CA LEU A 233 11.18 -1.34 12.50
C LEU A 233 10.41 -2.41 11.71
N LYS A 234 9.87 -2.07 10.52
CA LYS A 234 8.98 -2.95 9.74
C LYS A 234 9.58 -3.44 8.40
N SER A 235 10.82 -3.05 8.13
CA SER A 235 11.56 -3.48 6.94
C SER A 235 12.73 -4.37 7.35
N LEU A 236 12.98 -5.44 6.60
CA LEU A 236 14.14 -6.33 6.78
C LEU A 236 15.05 -6.27 5.56
N CYS A 237 16.37 -6.33 5.77
CA CYS A 237 17.36 -6.35 4.70
C CYS A 237 18.29 -7.57 4.82
N PHE A 238 18.40 -8.33 3.74
CA PHE A 238 19.35 -9.44 3.61
C PHE A 238 20.34 -9.09 2.49
N HIS A 239 21.58 -8.76 2.86
CA HIS A 239 22.59 -8.24 1.94
C HIS A 239 23.67 -9.30 1.71
N ARG A 240 23.71 -9.90 0.51
CA ARG A 240 24.76 -10.82 0.09
C ARG A 240 25.81 -10.09 -0.76
N ARG A 241 27.08 -10.29 -0.43
CA ARG A 241 28.23 -9.90 -1.25
C ARG A 241 28.96 -11.15 -1.72
N LEU A 242 29.06 -11.30 -3.02
CA LEU A 242 29.89 -12.31 -3.66
C LEU A 242 31.31 -11.78 -3.86
N SER A 243 32.28 -12.48 -3.30
CA SER A 243 33.71 -12.23 -3.54
C SER A 243 34.20 -13.02 -4.77
N ASN A 244 35.35 -12.65 -5.33
CA ASN A 244 35.99 -13.32 -6.49
C ASN A 244 35.16 -13.31 -7.80
N LEU A 245 34.22 -12.38 -7.95
CA LEU A 245 33.37 -12.29 -9.13
C LEU A 245 34.08 -11.75 -10.39
N THR A 246 35.28 -11.18 -10.24
CA THR A 246 36.02 -10.41 -11.26
C THR A 246 37.07 -11.22 -12.03
N ALA A 247 37.11 -12.54 -11.90
CA ALA A 247 38.03 -13.38 -12.68
C ALA A 247 37.56 -13.48 -14.14
N ASP A 248 38.36 -12.96 -15.09
CA ASP A 248 38.03 -12.80 -16.52
C ASP A 248 37.43 -14.04 -17.21
N SER A 249 37.83 -15.25 -16.82
CA SER A 249 37.33 -16.50 -17.43
C SER A 249 35.88 -16.85 -17.05
N GLU A 250 35.33 -16.27 -15.98
CA GLU A 250 34.02 -16.64 -15.41
C GLU A 250 32.97 -15.52 -15.50
N LEU A 251 33.34 -14.32 -15.99
CA LEU A 251 32.46 -13.15 -16.08
C LEU A 251 31.18 -13.39 -16.90
N LYS A 252 31.24 -14.20 -17.97
CA LYS A 252 30.04 -14.57 -18.74
C LYS A 252 29.03 -15.39 -17.94
N LYS A 253 29.50 -16.24 -17.00
CA LYS A 253 28.63 -17.00 -16.09
C LYS A 253 28.16 -16.13 -14.93
N ALA A 254 28.98 -15.15 -14.53
CA ALA A 254 28.70 -14.20 -13.46
C ALA A 254 27.68 -13.11 -13.84
N GLY A 255 27.34 -12.91 -15.12
CA GLY A 255 26.39 -11.88 -15.58
C GLY A 255 24.96 -11.98 -15.01
N ARG A 256 24.63 -13.06 -14.28
CA ARG A 256 23.41 -13.16 -13.47
C ARG A 256 23.48 -12.42 -12.12
N PHE A 257 24.70 -12.19 -11.64
CA PHE A 257 25.05 -11.66 -10.33
C PHE A 257 25.71 -10.27 -10.40
N VAL A 258 26.14 -9.82 -11.58
CA VAL A 258 26.69 -8.48 -11.81
C VAL A 258 26.14 -7.90 -13.11
N ASP A 259 25.93 -6.58 -13.15
CA ASP A 259 25.50 -5.89 -14.37
C ASP A 259 26.67 -5.75 -15.34
N LEU A 260 26.46 -6.20 -16.58
CA LEU A 260 27.44 -6.18 -17.66
C LEU A 260 26.96 -5.27 -18.79
N LYS A 261 27.91 -4.60 -19.44
CA LYS A 261 27.71 -3.88 -20.70
C LYS A 261 27.65 -4.86 -21.88
N VAL A 262 27.30 -4.34 -23.06
CA VAL A 262 27.21 -5.11 -24.31
C VAL A 262 28.52 -5.82 -24.68
N ASP A 263 29.67 -5.23 -24.30
CA ASP A 263 31.00 -5.81 -24.50
C ASP A 263 31.40 -6.85 -23.43
N ASN A 264 30.50 -7.17 -22.49
CA ASN A 264 30.71 -8.00 -21.31
C ASN A 264 31.67 -7.42 -20.25
N SER A 265 32.01 -6.13 -20.33
CA SER A 265 32.67 -5.43 -19.23
C SER A 265 31.68 -5.10 -18.11
N ILE A 266 32.16 -4.93 -16.88
CA ILE A 266 31.32 -4.55 -15.74
C ILE A 266 30.74 -3.15 -15.96
N ASP A 267 29.44 -2.99 -15.71
CA ASP A 267 28.77 -1.70 -15.74
C ASP A 267 29.10 -0.91 -14.46
N GLN A 268 30.18 -0.13 -14.50
CA GLN A 268 30.62 0.68 -13.37
C GLN A 268 29.54 1.66 -12.88
N GLU A 269 28.73 2.23 -13.78
CA GLU A 269 27.65 3.14 -13.39
C GLU A 269 26.62 2.41 -12.50
N ALA A 270 26.27 1.17 -12.86
CA ALA A 270 25.38 0.35 -12.06
C ALA A 270 26.00 -0.04 -10.71
N GLN A 271 27.32 -0.31 -10.66
CA GLN A 271 28.02 -0.61 -9.41
C GLN A 271 28.11 0.58 -8.47
N ASP A 272 28.32 1.79 -9.01
CA ASP A 272 28.34 3.02 -8.23
C ASP A 272 26.95 3.31 -7.63
N LEU A 273 25.87 3.18 -8.43
CA LEU A 273 24.49 3.32 -7.99
C LEU A 273 24.11 2.27 -6.93
N LEU A 274 24.54 1.01 -7.10
CA LEU A 274 24.32 -0.04 -6.10
C LEU A 274 25.03 0.27 -4.78
N SER A 275 26.27 0.77 -4.83
CA SER A 275 27.01 1.18 -3.64
C SER A 275 26.32 2.34 -2.92
N GLU A 276 25.81 3.33 -3.66
CA GLU A 276 25.01 4.42 -3.09
C GLU A 276 23.71 3.88 -2.45
N LEU A 277 22.95 3.06 -3.18
CA LEU A 277 21.71 2.45 -2.68
C LEU A 277 21.95 1.68 -1.39
N ALA A 278 22.95 0.80 -1.37
CA ALA A 278 23.25 0.00 -0.19
C ALA A 278 23.70 0.88 0.99
N LYS A 279 24.75 1.69 0.81
CA LYS A 279 25.40 2.41 1.93
C LYS A 279 24.63 3.65 2.40
N GLU A 280 24.13 4.44 1.46
CA GLU A 280 23.55 5.76 1.74
C GLU A 280 22.03 5.68 1.93
N LYS A 281 21.35 4.91 1.08
CA LYS A 281 19.88 4.83 1.11
C LYS A 281 19.40 3.74 2.08
N VAL A 282 19.92 2.52 2.03
CA VAL A 282 19.44 1.41 2.87
C VAL A 282 20.04 1.46 4.27
N MET A 283 21.36 1.33 4.42
CA MET A 283 21.99 1.16 5.74
C MET A 283 21.76 2.35 6.70
N LYS A 284 21.59 3.59 6.19
CA LYS A 284 21.29 4.77 7.03
C LYS A 284 19.83 4.88 7.45
N ASN A 285 18.91 4.18 6.76
CA ASN A 285 17.47 4.32 6.95
C ASN A 285 16.78 3.05 7.47
N ILE A 286 17.52 1.97 7.68
CA ILE A 286 17.02 0.74 8.31
C ILE A 286 17.63 0.56 9.72
N ALA A 287 16.92 -0.11 10.62
CA ALA A 287 17.48 -0.45 11.92
C ALA A 287 18.57 -1.54 11.78
N GLU A 288 19.67 -1.41 12.52
CA GLU A 288 20.83 -2.30 12.42
C GLU A 288 20.45 -3.76 12.73
N GLU A 289 19.58 -3.97 13.71
CA GLU A 289 19.03 -5.27 14.07
C GLU A 289 18.19 -5.93 12.95
N ASN A 290 17.73 -5.15 11.97
CA ASN A 290 16.95 -5.63 10.83
C ASN A 290 17.79 -5.94 9.59
N VAL A 291 19.12 -5.81 9.68
CA VAL A 291 20.06 -6.11 8.59
C VAL A 291 20.78 -7.43 8.86
N SER A 292 20.82 -8.32 7.88
CA SER A 292 21.73 -9.47 7.84
C SER A 292 22.68 -9.32 6.67
N GLU A 293 23.99 -9.35 6.92
CA GLU A 293 25.01 -9.28 5.88
C GLU A 293 25.71 -10.64 5.71
N TYR A 294 26.01 -10.99 4.46
CA TYR A 294 26.65 -12.25 4.10
C TYR A 294 27.78 -11.99 3.11
N GLU A 295 28.91 -12.65 3.32
CA GLU A 295 29.99 -12.73 2.35
C GLU A 295 30.10 -14.18 1.86
N VAL A 296 30.01 -14.37 0.55
CA VAL A 296 29.96 -15.69 -0.07
C VAL A 296 30.97 -15.74 -1.20
N GLU A 297 31.81 -16.77 -1.24
CA GLU A 297 32.79 -16.92 -2.32
C GLU A 297 32.13 -17.39 -3.62
N TRP A 298 32.42 -16.71 -4.74
CA TRP A 298 32.02 -17.20 -6.05
C TRP A 298 32.90 -18.37 -6.50
N THR A 299 32.31 -19.54 -6.70
CA THR A 299 33.02 -20.77 -7.08
C THR A 299 32.93 -21.12 -8.57
N GLY A 300 32.33 -20.24 -9.40
CA GLY A 300 32.09 -20.51 -10.83
C GLY A 300 30.77 -21.23 -11.12
N GLU A 301 30.05 -21.69 -10.09
CA GLU A 301 28.74 -22.31 -10.18
C GLU A 301 27.66 -21.42 -9.55
N ALA A 302 26.48 -21.38 -10.16
CA ALA A 302 25.34 -20.69 -9.57
C ALA A 302 24.93 -21.36 -8.25
N LEU A 303 24.58 -20.56 -7.24
CA LEU A 303 24.21 -21.05 -5.90
C LEU A 303 23.06 -22.07 -5.90
N GLU A 304 22.22 -22.08 -6.94
CA GLU A 304 21.11 -23.04 -7.07
C GLU A 304 21.55 -24.48 -7.32
N VAL A 305 22.66 -24.66 -8.03
CA VAL A 305 23.16 -25.97 -8.47
C VAL A 305 24.42 -26.39 -7.72
N SER A 306 25.10 -25.42 -7.11
CA SER A 306 26.31 -25.62 -6.34
C SER A 306 26.12 -26.66 -5.24
N GLN A 307 27.04 -27.62 -5.19
CA GLN A 307 27.19 -28.57 -4.08
C GLN A 307 28.30 -28.15 -3.11
N HIS A 308 28.84 -26.94 -3.27
CA HIS A 308 29.85 -26.43 -2.35
C HIS A 308 29.28 -26.24 -0.95
N GLU A 309 29.96 -26.80 0.04
CA GLU A 309 29.54 -26.77 1.45
C GLU A 309 29.30 -25.33 1.95
N GLN A 310 30.13 -24.38 1.53
CA GLN A 310 29.97 -22.96 1.89
C GLN A 310 28.66 -22.35 1.35
N HIS A 311 28.23 -22.72 0.14
CA HIS A 311 26.98 -22.21 -0.44
C HIS A 311 25.76 -22.81 0.26
N LEU A 312 25.83 -24.11 0.58
CA LEU A 312 24.78 -24.80 1.35
C LEU A 312 24.65 -24.22 2.76
N GLU A 313 25.78 -23.95 3.40
CA GLU A 313 25.83 -23.31 4.72
C GLU A 313 25.29 -21.88 4.67
N TYR A 314 25.66 -21.08 3.67
CA TYR A 314 25.08 -19.76 3.45
C TYR A 314 23.54 -19.82 3.35
N LEU A 315 23.00 -20.71 2.52
CA LEU A 315 21.54 -20.85 2.36
C LEU A 315 20.85 -21.32 3.65
N ARG A 316 21.53 -22.13 4.46
CA ARG A 316 21.04 -22.55 5.78
C ARG A 316 20.96 -21.35 6.73
N VAL A 317 22.06 -20.62 6.89
CA VAL A 317 22.14 -19.43 7.76
C VAL A 317 21.14 -18.35 7.31
N PHE A 318 21.06 -18.08 6.01
CA PHE A 318 20.07 -17.16 5.45
C PHE A 318 18.63 -17.56 5.82
N SER A 319 18.30 -18.86 5.72
CA SER A 319 16.96 -19.35 6.07
C SER A 319 16.64 -19.15 7.55
N GLU A 320 17.62 -19.44 8.43
CA GLU A 320 17.48 -19.30 9.89
C GLU A 320 17.33 -17.83 10.30
N ASP A 321 18.17 -16.95 9.74
CA ASP A 321 18.08 -15.52 9.95
C ASP A 321 16.74 -14.96 9.48
N PHE A 322 16.27 -15.39 8.31
CA PHE A 322 14.98 -14.95 7.78
C PHE A 322 13.84 -15.29 8.73
N VAL A 323 13.78 -16.55 9.20
CA VAL A 323 12.78 -16.99 10.18
C VAL A 323 12.90 -16.19 11.47
N SER A 324 14.11 -16.07 12.03
CA SER A 324 14.36 -15.43 13.31
C SER A 324 13.95 -13.95 13.30
N LYS A 325 14.37 -13.19 12.28
CA LYS A 325 14.06 -11.76 12.15
C LYS A 325 12.59 -11.50 11.89
N MET A 326 11.96 -12.32 11.06
CA MET A 326 10.51 -12.24 10.82
C MET A 326 9.73 -12.48 12.11
N LYS A 327 10.02 -13.57 12.85
CA LYS A 327 9.36 -13.87 14.13
C LYS A 327 9.55 -12.73 15.14
N SER A 328 10.78 -12.24 15.28
CA SER A 328 11.10 -11.13 16.20
C SER A 328 10.35 -9.84 15.84
N SER A 329 10.30 -9.49 14.55
CA SER A 329 9.58 -8.29 14.08
C SER A 329 8.06 -8.42 14.28
N ILE A 330 7.49 -9.61 14.04
CA ILE A 330 6.07 -9.90 14.31
C ILE A 330 5.78 -9.78 15.81
N GLU A 331 6.61 -10.36 16.68
CA GLU A 331 6.42 -10.31 18.13
C GLU A 331 6.54 -8.90 18.68
N LEU A 332 7.55 -8.14 18.25
CA LEU A 332 7.69 -6.72 18.60
C LEU A 332 6.42 -5.94 18.22
N SER A 333 5.88 -6.19 17.04
CA SER A 333 4.70 -5.50 16.54
C SER A 333 3.43 -5.90 17.31
N LEU A 334 3.28 -7.18 17.65
CA LEU A 334 2.22 -7.64 18.52
C LEU A 334 2.32 -7.04 19.93
N LEU A 335 3.53 -6.86 20.47
CA LEU A 335 3.75 -6.20 21.77
C LEU A 335 3.37 -4.72 21.74
N LEU A 336 3.69 -4.01 20.65
CA LEU A 336 3.28 -2.61 20.45
C LEU A 336 1.75 -2.48 20.28
N ASP A 337 1.10 -3.49 19.69
CA ASP A 337 -0.36 -3.53 19.48
C ASP A 337 -1.17 -3.93 20.74
N LYS A 338 -0.53 -4.43 21.81
CA LYS A 338 -1.20 -4.87 23.07
C LYS A 338 -1.91 -3.76 23.86
N GLY A 339 -1.91 -2.51 23.38
CA GLY A 339 -2.70 -1.42 23.98
C GLY A 339 -4.23 -1.58 23.83
N ILE A 340 -4.72 -2.55 23.06
CA ILE A 340 -6.15 -2.81 22.84
C ILE A 340 -6.48 -4.27 23.20
N GLU A 341 -7.20 -4.50 24.29
CA GLU A 341 -7.69 -5.83 24.69
C GLU A 341 -8.81 -6.33 23.75
N LYS A 342 -8.43 -6.87 22.58
CA LYS A 342 -9.35 -7.29 21.50
C LYS A 342 -10.41 -8.32 21.92
N GLU A 343 -10.14 -9.12 22.95
CA GLU A 343 -11.04 -10.19 23.40
C GLU A 343 -12.22 -9.67 24.25
N THR A 344 -12.09 -8.49 24.85
CA THR A 344 -13.17 -7.88 25.62
C THR A 344 -14.23 -7.27 24.71
N TYR A 345 -15.47 -7.16 25.18
CA TYR A 345 -16.53 -6.44 24.45
C TYR A 345 -16.13 -4.97 24.17
N LEU A 346 -15.49 -4.31 25.14
CA LEU A 346 -15.02 -2.92 25.01
C LEU A 346 -13.93 -2.78 23.94
N GLY A 347 -13.00 -3.73 23.85
CA GLY A 347 -12.01 -3.79 22.77
C GLY A 347 -12.65 -3.97 21.39
N ARG A 348 -13.63 -4.88 21.27
CA ARG A 348 -14.40 -5.07 20.02
C ARG A 348 -15.17 -3.81 19.62
N LEU A 349 -15.81 -3.14 20.57
CA LEU A 349 -16.48 -1.86 20.33
C LEU A 349 -15.49 -0.78 19.88
N TYR A 350 -14.32 -0.68 20.52
CA TYR A 350 -13.32 0.29 20.14
C TYR A 350 -12.85 0.09 18.68
N LEU A 351 -12.59 -1.16 18.30
CA LEU A 351 -12.22 -1.51 16.92
C LEU A 351 -13.36 -1.21 15.93
N GLU A 352 -14.61 -1.45 16.32
CA GLU A 352 -15.79 -1.12 15.52
C GLU A 352 -15.91 0.38 15.27
N VAL A 353 -15.76 1.21 16.30
CA VAL A 353 -15.80 2.69 16.16
C VAL A 353 -14.62 3.18 15.30
N LEU A 354 -13.44 2.61 15.50
CA LEU A 354 -12.24 2.94 14.72
C LEU A 354 -12.41 2.56 13.24
N HIS A 355 -13.04 1.41 12.95
CA HIS A 355 -13.37 0.97 11.61
C HIS A 355 -14.26 1.98 10.88
N HIS A 356 -15.38 2.40 11.47
CA HIS A 356 -16.27 3.39 10.89
C HIS A 356 -15.56 4.73 10.65
N ALA A 357 -14.74 5.19 11.59
CA ALA A 357 -13.98 6.44 11.47
C ALA A 357 -12.93 6.39 10.34
N LYS A 358 -12.23 5.26 10.19
CA LYS A 358 -11.27 5.09 9.08
C LYS A 358 -11.96 4.98 7.73
N PHE A 359 -13.04 4.21 7.65
CA PHE A 359 -13.80 4.07 6.42
C PHE A 359 -14.33 5.43 5.96
N ALA A 360 -14.88 6.23 6.89
CA ALA A 360 -15.30 7.59 6.60
C ALA A 360 -14.15 8.48 6.12
N THR A 361 -13.01 8.45 6.80
CA THR A 361 -11.81 9.19 6.37
C THR A 361 -11.43 8.84 4.93
N MET A 362 -11.36 7.55 4.58
CA MET A 362 -11.05 7.09 3.22
C MET A 362 -12.08 7.59 2.18
N LYS A 363 -13.38 7.45 2.48
CA LYS A 363 -14.45 7.91 1.56
C LYS A 363 -14.49 9.42 1.41
N SER A 364 -13.97 10.18 2.37
CA SER A 364 -13.93 11.64 2.32
C SER A 364 -12.77 12.21 1.49
N GLN A 365 -11.71 11.44 1.22
CA GLN A 365 -10.48 11.95 0.57
C GLN A 365 -10.71 12.50 -0.85
N MET A 366 -11.63 11.89 -1.60
CA MET A 366 -11.95 12.31 -2.97
C MET A 366 -13.28 13.08 -3.07
N PHE A 367 -13.85 13.49 -1.93
CA PHE A 367 -15.12 14.18 -1.91
C PHE A 367 -14.97 15.65 -2.36
N CYS A 368 -15.81 16.09 -3.29
CA CYS A 368 -15.80 17.47 -3.81
C CYS A 368 -17.23 18.04 -3.99
N GLY A 369 -17.36 19.36 -3.80
CA GLY A 369 -18.61 20.10 -4.02
C GLY A 369 -19.69 19.91 -2.96
N ARG A 370 -20.96 20.11 -3.35
CA ARG A 370 -22.18 19.98 -2.51
C ARG A 370 -22.26 20.96 -1.32
N SER A 371 -21.63 22.12 -1.42
CA SER A 371 -21.58 23.13 -0.35
C SER A 371 -22.95 23.52 0.21
N GLU A 372 -23.96 23.65 -0.65
CA GLU A 372 -25.35 23.95 -0.23
C GLU A 372 -25.93 22.89 0.71
N ILE A 373 -25.70 21.60 0.41
CA ILE A 373 -26.20 20.49 1.22
C ILE A 373 -25.43 20.44 2.55
N ILE A 374 -24.11 20.64 2.51
CA ILE A 374 -23.27 20.66 3.71
C ILE A 374 -23.71 21.78 4.64
N GLU A 375 -23.95 22.98 4.09
CA GLU A 375 -24.42 24.12 4.87
C GLU A 375 -25.81 23.87 5.45
N ALA A 376 -26.73 23.26 4.69
CA ALA A 376 -28.04 22.88 5.20
C ALA A 376 -27.95 21.88 6.37
N VAL A 377 -27.06 20.88 6.28
CA VAL A 377 -26.82 19.92 7.37
C VAL A 377 -26.19 20.62 8.57
N LYS A 378 -25.20 21.50 8.36
CA LYS A 378 -24.54 22.27 9.41
C LYS A 378 -25.55 23.15 10.16
N LEU A 379 -26.39 23.90 9.45
CA LEU A 379 -27.47 24.69 10.03
C LEU A 379 -28.46 23.82 10.81
N TYR A 380 -28.80 22.65 10.30
CA TYR A 380 -29.66 21.71 11.01
C TYR A 380 -29.06 21.24 12.34
N LEU A 381 -27.75 20.97 12.38
CA LEU A 381 -27.02 20.50 13.58
C LEU A 381 -26.74 21.62 14.59
N MET A 382 -26.66 22.88 14.14
CA MET A 382 -26.42 24.05 15.01
C MET A 382 -27.70 24.59 15.67
N GLN A 383 -28.89 24.28 15.13
CA GLN A 383 -30.15 24.76 15.69
C GLN A 383 -30.54 23.99 16.95
N ARG A 384 -30.56 24.67 18.10
CA ARG A 384 -31.17 24.14 19.35
C ARG A 384 -32.69 24.08 19.19
N ARG A 385 -33.30 22.91 19.38
CA ARG A 385 -34.75 22.70 19.25
C ARG A 385 -35.24 21.94 20.48
N THR A 386 -36.47 22.20 20.91
CA THR A 386 -37.08 21.49 22.06
C THR A 386 -37.49 20.06 21.73
N SER A 387 -37.71 19.74 20.45
CA SER A 387 -37.80 18.40 19.88
C SER A 387 -37.75 18.51 18.35
N HIS A 388 -37.22 17.50 17.67
CA HIS A 388 -37.05 17.56 16.21
C HIS A 388 -37.08 16.18 15.54
N CYS A 389 -37.40 16.13 14.25
CA CYS A 389 -37.40 14.90 13.47
C CYS A 389 -35.98 14.58 12.94
N PRO A 390 -35.60 13.30 12.78
CA PRO A 390 -34.36 12.92 12.12
C PRO A 390 -34.24 13.51 10.71
N LEU A 391 -33.06 14.04 10.37
CA LEU A 391 -32.75 14.48 9.02
C LEU A 391 -32.45 13.28 8.11
N VAL A 392 -33.13 13.21 6.96
CA VAL A 392 -32.94 12.13 5.98
C VAL A 392 -32.28 12.69 4.73
N ILE A 393 -31.10 12.15 4.38
CA ILE A 393 -30.44 12.39 3.10
C ILE A 393 -30.76 11.22 2.17
N HIS A 394 -31.50 11.48 1.11
CA HIS A 394 -31.91 10.46 0.14
C HIS A 394 -31.44 10.80 -1.28
N GLY A 395 -31.36 9.79 -2.12
CA GLY A 395 -30.88 9.90 -3.51
C GLY A 395 -30.65 8.52 -4.10
N GLN A 396 -30.50 8.43 -5.42
CA GLN A 396 -30.24 7.16 -6.10
C GLN A 396 -28.91 6.53 -5.66
N SER A 397 -28.75 5.22 -5.88
CA SER A 397 -27.49 4.52 -5.63
C SER A 397 -26.37 5.13 -6.48
N GLY A 398 -25.15 5.21 -5.93
CA GLY A 398 -23.99 5.78 -6.64
C GLY A 398 -23.85 7.31 -6.59
N PHE A 399 -24.83 8.07 -6.08
CA PHE A 399 -24.79 9.54 -6.04
C PHE A 399 -23.88 10.13 -4.93
N GLY A 400 -23.11 9.29 -4.24
CA GLY A 400 -22.13 9.73 -3.24
C GLY A 400 -22.69 10.01 -1.84
N LYS A 401 -23.86 9.46 -1.46
CA LYS A 401 -24.45 9.65 -0.12
C LYS A 401 -23.50 9.27 1.03
N THR A 402 -22.90 8.08 0.97
CA THR A 402 -21.90 7.62 1.94
C THR A 402 -20.69 8.54 2.00
N ALA A 403 -20.21 9.03 0.85
CA ALA A 403 -19.08 9.96 0.79
C ALA A 403 -19.43 11.33 1.40
N LEU A 404 -20.64 11.84 1.16
CA LEU A 404 -21.17 13.06 1.77
C LEU A 404 -21.30 12.92 3.28
N LEU A 405 -21.93 11.85 3.78
CA LEU A 405 -22.06 11.59 5.22
C LEU A 405 -20.70 11.41 5.90
N SER A 406 -19.77 10.71 5.25
CA SER A 406 -18.38 10.55 5.71
C SER A 406 -17.63 11.88 5.79
N HIS A 407 -17.85 12.76 4.81
CA HIS A 407 -17.27 14.09 4.80
C HIS A 407 -17.85 14.97 5.92
N ILE A 408 -19.18 14.94 6.12
CA ILE A 408 -19.85 15.62 7.23
C ILE A 408 -19.28 15.14 8.57
N ALA A 409 -19.20 13.82 8.78
CA ALA A 409 -18.66 13.22 10.00
C ALA A 409 -17.25 13.73 10.34
N ARG A 410 -16.40 13.93 9.31
CA ARG A 410 -15.05 14.49 9.47
C ARG A 410 -15.06 15.99 9.80
N CYS A 411 -16.01 16.75 9.25
CA CYS A 411 -16.09 18.20 9.41
C CYS A 411 -16.79 18.66 10.69
N VAL A 412 -17.65 17.84 11.29
CA VAL A 412 -18.46 18.19 12.47
C VAL A 412 -17.64 18.80 13.61
N HIS A 413 -16.48 18.22 13.95
CA HIS A 413 -15.62 18.75 15.00
C HIS A 413 -14.89 20.04 14.62
N ALA A 414 -14.72 20.32 13.33
CA ALA A 414 -14.15 21.56 12.82
C ALA A 414 -15.18 22.71 12.77
N TRP A 415 -16.47 22.41 12.92
CA TRP A 415 -17.53 23.43 12.98
C TRP A 415 -17.70 24.05 14.37
N GLU A 416 -16.75 23.81 15.29
CA GLU A 416 -16.77 24.30 16.68
C GLU A 416 -18.03 23.89 17.46
N ILE A 417 -18.70 22.82 17.01
CA ILE A 417 -19.82 22.22 17.72
C ILE A 417 -19.24 21.33 18.83
N SER A 418 -19.54 21.66 20.09
CA SER A 418 -19.29 20.75 21.21
C SER A 418 -20.19 19.52 21.04
N CYS A 419 -19.63 18.39 20.61
CA CYS A 419 -20.41 17.20 20.35
C CYS A 419 -19.69 15.89 20.64
N SER A 420 -20.48 14.84 20.85
CA SER A 420 -20.08 13.44 20.70
C SER A 420 -20.68 12.89 19.41
N LEU A 421 -19.84 12.35 18.53
CA LEU A 421 -20.26 11.80 17.25
C LEU A 421 -20.28 10.27 17.30
N VAL A 422 -21.43 9.70 16.94
CA VAL A 422 -21.61 8.26 16.75
C VAL A 422 -21.90 8.02 15.26
N LEU A 423 -20.92 7.43 14.56
CA LEU A 423 -21.04 7.04 13.17
C LEU A 423 -21.24 5.52 13.06
N ARG A 424 -22.24 5.07 12.29
CA ARG A 424 -22.38 3.68 11.87
C ARG A 424 -22.65 3.61 10.37
N LEU A 425 -21.79 2.90 9.66
CA LEU A 425 -21.95 2.57 8.24
C LEU A 425 -22.43 1.12 8.15
N PHE A 426 -23.74 0.91 7.92
CA PHE A 426 -24.31 -0.43 8.01
C PHE A 426 -23.82 -1.35 6.88
N GLY A 427 -23.65 -2.63 7.22
CA GLY A 427 -23.15 -3.66 6.30
C GLY A 427 -21.65 -3.61 6.02
N THR A 428 -20.88 -2.77 6.71
CA THR A 428 -19.42 -2.65 6.51
C THR A 428 -18.60 -3.49 7.50
N SER A 429 -19.21 -3.94 8.59
CA SER A 429 -18.62 -4.83 9.61
C SER A 429 -19.67 -5.81 10.17
N PRO A 430 -19.27 -6.94 10.79
CA PRO A 430 -20.21 -7.88 11.40
C PRO A 430 -21.14 -7.26 12.46
N LEU A 431 -20.64 -6.31 13.26
CA LEU A 431 -21.40 -5.63 14.32
C LEU A 431 -22.34 -4.53 13.77
N SER A 432 -22.23 -4.19 12.49
CA SER A 432 -23.02 -3.15 11.81
C SER A 432 -24.15 -3.71 10.93
N SER A 433 -24.31 -5.03 10.86
CA SER A 433 -25.32 -5.67 10.00
C SER A 433 -26.63 -5.98 10.74
N ASN A 434 -26.55 -6.32 12.02
CA ASN A 434 -27.70 -6.67 12.85
C ASN A 434 -28.08 -5.51 13.76
N ILE A 435 -29.36 -5.15 13.77
CA ILE A 435 -29.85 -4.00 14.55
C ILE A 435 -29.64 -4.17 16.07
N PHE A 436 -29.65 -5.40 16.59
CA PHE A 436 -29.39 -5.65 18.00
C PHE A 436 -27.95 -5.22 18.36
N ASP A 437 -26.95 -5.71 17.64
CA ASP A 437 -25.54 -5.37 17.86
C ASP A 437 -25.26 -3.88 17.65
N VAL A 438 -25.91 -3.28 16.64
CA VAL A 438 -25.85 -1.84 16.37
C VAL A 438 -26.31 -1.03 17.58
N LEU A 439 -27.53 -1.28 18.09
CA LEU A 439 -28.07 -0.52 19.22
C LEU A 439 -27.23 -0.71 20.48
N GLN A 440 -26.78 -1.94 20.74
CA GLN A 440 -25.89 -2.24 21.85
C GLN A 440 -24.60 -1.42 21.75
N SER A 441 -23.97 -1.41 20.58
CA SER A 441 -22.73 -0.67 20.35
C SER A 441 -22.92 0.84 20.51
N ILE A 442 -24.07 1.39 20.08
CA ILE A 442 -24.38 2.82 20.19
C ILE A 442 -24.56 3.21 21.65
N VAL A 443 -25.37 2.46 22.40
CA VAL A 443 -25.59 2.72 23.83
C VAL A 443 -24.29 2.68 24.60
N VAL A 444 -23.47 1.64 24.40
CA VAL A 444 -22.18 1.52 25.09
C VAL A 444 -21.24 2.66 24.69
N GLN A 445 -21.14 3.02 23.40
CA GLN A 445 -20.30 4.14 22.96
C GLN A 445 -20.73 5.48 23.56
N ILE A 446 -22.04 5.75 23.65
CA ILE A 446 -22.57 6.99 24.26
C ILE A 446 -22.14 7.05 25.73
N ASN A 447 -22.40 6.00 26.51
CA ASN A 447 -22.02 5.95 27.93
C ASN A 447 -20.50 6.16 28.12
N LEU A 448 -19.67 5.50 27.30
CA LEU A 448 -18.21 5.69 27.36
C LEU A 448 -17.79 7.12 26.98
N SER A 449 -18.47 7.76 26.03
CA SER A 449 -18.19 9.16 25.63
C SER A 449 -18.43 10.14 26.79
N LEU A 450 -19.43 9.83 27.62
CA LEU A 450 -19.79 10.53 28.84
C LEU A 450 -18.91 10.18 30.04
N LYS A 451 -18.02 9.18 29.91
CA LYS A 451 -17.25 8.59 31.03
C LYS A 451 -18.14 7.92 32.09
N GLU A 452 -19.34 7.48 31.70
CA GLU A 452 -20.24 6.69 32.53
C GLU A 452 -19.97 5.18 32.33
N THR A 453 -20.31 4.38 33.34
CA THR A 453 -20.21 2.92 33.26
C THR A 453 -21.32 2.38 32.35
N PRO A 454 -21.01 1.65 31.27
CA PRO A 454 -22.03 1.06 30.43
C PRO A 454 -22.91 0.06 31.21
N PRO A 455 -24.22 -0.01 30.92
CA PRO A 455 -25.11 -0.97 31.56
C PRO A 455 -24.75 -2.41 31.16
N VAL A 456 -24.90 -3.34 32.09
CA VAL A 456 -24.81 -4.78 31.82
C VAL A 456 -26.04 -5.20 31.04
N MET A 457 -25.86 -5.81 29.87
CA MET A 457 -26.95 -6.15 28.93
C MET A 457 -27.11 -7.66 28.74
N ASP A 458 -26.66 -8.46 29.71
CA ASP A 458 -26.83 -9.90 29.70
C ASP A 458 -28.32 -10.26 29.65
N ASP A 459 -28.71 -11.20 28.79
CA ASP A 459 -30.09 -11.67 28.58
C ASP A 459 -31.12 -10.65 28.06
N PHE A 460 -30.67 -9.50 27.54
CA PHE A 460 -31.58 -8.49 26.99
C PHE A 460 -32.32 -9.00 25.75
N GLN A 461 -33.63 -8.77 25.71
CA GLN A 461 -34.40 -8.90 24.47
C GLN A 461 -34.38 -7.59 23.68
N MET A 462 -34.71 -7.66 22.39
CA MET A 462 -34.75 -6.47 21.52
C MET A 462 -35.67 -5.35 22.07
N GLY A 463 -36.77 -5.70 22.75
CA GLY A 463 -37.66 -4.73 23.38
C GLY A 463 -37.01 -3.95 24.53
N ASP A 464 -36.12 -4.60 25.28
CA ASP A 464 -35.37 -3.99 26.38
C ASP A 464 -34.28 -3.08 25.83
N LEU A 465 -33.54 -3.57 24.83
CA LEU A 465 -32.48 -2.80 24.20
C LEU A 465 -33.01 -1.54 23.50
N ARG A 466 -34.18 -1.63 22.84
CA ARG A 466 -34.85 -0.45 22.27
C ARG A 466 -35.20 0.59 23.34
N ARG A 467 -35.79 0.15 24.46
CA ARG A 467 -36.15 1.05 25.57
C ARG A 467 -34.92 1.71 26.18
N LEU A 468 -33.85 0.93 26.35
CA LEU A 468 -32.58 1.43 26.84
C LEU A 468 -31.95 2.44 25.88
N PHE A 469 -31.98 2.18 24.56
CA PHE A 469 -31.48 3.12 23.56
C PHE A 469 -32.21 4.46 23.63
N TRP A 470 -33.55 4.46 23.67
CA TRP A 470 -34.33 5.70 23.77
C TRP A 470 -34.00 6.46 25.05
N LYS A 471 -34.00 5.75 26.18
CA LYS A 471 -33.61 6.32 27.47
C LYS A 471 -32.21 6.92 27.43
N THR A 472 -31.26 6.27 26.75
CA THR A 472 -29.87 6.78 26.64
C THR A 472 -29.82 8.10 25.86
N LEU A 473 -30.69 8.31 24.87
CA LEU A 473 -30.80 9.58 24.16
C LEU A 473 -31.39 10.67 25.06
N ASP A 474 -32.43 10.35 25.81
CA ASP A 474 -33.05 11.28 26.78
C ASP A 474 -32.05 11.67 27.88
N ASP A 475 -31.41 10.68 28.51
CA ASP A 475 -30.41 10.86 29.56
C ASP A 475 -29.24 11.73 29.08
N PHE A 476 -28.81 11.59 27.81
CA PHE A 476 -27.75 12.43 27.24
C PHE A 476 -28.20 13.90 27.18
N SER A 477 -29.41 14.15 26.66
CA SER A 477 -29.96 15.51 26.50
C SER A 477 -30.15 16.20 27.85
N GLU A 478 -30.62 15.48 28.87
CA GLU A 478 -30.82 16.03 30.21
C GLU A 478 -29.50 16.33 30.95
N LYS A 479 -28.53 15.42 30.87
CA LYS A 479 -27.27 15.53 31.64
C LYS A 479 -26.22 16.42 30.98
N HIS A 480 -26.29 16.62 29.67
CA HIS A 480 -25.26 17.32 28.89
C HIS A 480 -25.82 18.44 28.00
N PRO A 481 -26.48 19.46 28.57
CA PRO A 481 -27.15 20.52 27.80
C PRO A 481 -26.21 21.41 26.96
N ASP A 482 -24.91 21.35 27.22
CA ASP A 482 -23.87 22.11 26.51
C ASP A 482 -23.10 21.28 25.46
N SER A 483 -23.53 20.03 25.21
CA SER A 483 -22.95 19.15 24.20
C SER A 483 -24.05 18.53 23.35
N ASN A 484 -23.81 18.43 22.05
CA ASN A 484 -24.71 17.74 21.12
C ASN A 484 -24.33 16.26 20.98
N LEU A 485 -25.32 15.37 20.88
CA LEU A 485 -25.11 14.00 20.44
C LEU A 485 -25.48 13.89 18.96
N ILE A 486 -24.51 13.61 18.11
CA ILE A 486 -24.73 13.51 16.66
C ILE A 486 -24.66 12.04 16.27
N LEU A 487 -25.79 11.48 15.82
CA LEU A 487 -25.87 10.13 15.26
C LEU A 487 -25.92 10.22 13.74
N ILE A 488 -24.91 9.65 13.07
CA ILE A 488 -24.89 9.49 11.62
C ILE A 488 -25.01 8.00 11.31
N LEU A 489 -26.11 7.62 10.64
CA LEU A 489 -26.42 6.26 10.26
C LEU A 489 -26.52 6.20 8.72
N ASP A 490 -25.60 5.48 8.08
CA ASP A 490 -25.57 5.33 6.62
C ASP A 490 -26.08 3.94 6.20
N SER A 491 -26.71 3.89 5.03
CA SER A 491 -27.13 2.65 4.37
C SER A 491 -28.05 1.78 5.23
N VAL A 492 -29.09 2.37 5.81
CA VAL A 492 -30.11 1.70 6.66
C VAL A 492 -30.78 0.52 5.96
N ASP A 493 -30.84 0.56 4.63
CA ASP A 493 -31.30 -0.53 3.76
C ASP A 493 -30.42 -1.80 3.81
N GLN A 494 -29.18 -1.71 4.30
CA GLN A 494 -28.24 -2.83 4.43
C GLN A 494 -28.38 -3.59 5.75
N LEU A 495 -29.26 -3.18 6.65
CA LEU A 495 -29.55 -3.94 7.88
C LEU A 495 -30.21 -5.29 7.53
N SER A 496 -29.92 -6.33 8.31
CA SER A 496 -30.62 -7.61 8.19
C SER A 496 -32.10 -7.48 8.56
N GLU A 497 -32.97 -8.29 7.94
CA GLU A 497 -34.42 -8.29 8.20
C GLU A 497 -34.80 -8.77 9.62
N THR A 498 -33.83 -9.26 10.39
CA THR A 498 -34.01 -9.65 11.80
C THR A 498 -34.62 -8.51 12.61
N PHE A 499 -35.49 -8.90 13.55
CA PHE A 499 -36.24 -7.96 14.40
C PHE A 499 -37.05 -6.90 13.65
N ARG A 500 -37.37 -7.12 12.36
CA ARG A 500 -38.09 -6.15 11.51
C ARG A 500 -37.41 -4.78 11.46
N SER A 501 -36.07 -4.78 11.41
CA SER A 501 -35.22 -3.58 11.43
C SER A 501 -35.66 -2.50 10.42
N HIS A 502 -36.11 -2.90 9.23
CA HIS A 502 -36.55 -2.00 8.15
C HIS A 502 -37.84 -1.23 8.46
N GLN A 503 -38.63 -1.65 9.46
CA GLN A 503 -39.79 -0.89 9.93
C GLN A 503 -39.39 0.33 10.77
N MET A 504 -38.10 0.47 11.11
CA MET A 504 -37.52 1.62 11.82
C MET A 504 -38.16 1.93 13.18
N HIS A 505 -38.91 0.99 13.77
CA HIS A 505 -39.53 1.14 15.10
C HIS A 505 -38.51 1.23 16.25
N TRP A 506 -37.22 1.03 15.96
CA TRP A 506 -36.13 1.18 16.91
C TRP A 506 -35.61 2.62 17.00
N LEU A 507 -35.82 3.45 15.96
CA LEU A 507 -35.44 4.86 15.97
C LEU A 507 -36.64 5.71 16.42
N PRO A 508 -36.48 6.62 17.40
CA PRO A 508 -37.58 7.47 17.81
C PRO A 508 -37.95 8.47 16.72
N ARG A 509 -39.26 8.75 16.57
CA ARG A 509 -39.77 9.71 15.57
C ARG A 509 -39.45 11.16 15.91
N LEU A 510 -39.40 11.44 17.21
CA LEU A 510 -39.06 12.73 17.79
C LEU A 510 -37.78 12.53 18.60
N LEU A 511 -36.75 13.28 18.26
CA LEU A 511 -35.47 13.27 18.94
C LEU A 511 -35.52 14.22 20.15
N PRO A 512 -34.80 13.89 21.23
CA PRO A 512 -34.61 14.79 22.37
C PRO A 512 -33.92 16.11 21.97
N PRO A 513 -34.02 17.15 22.81
CA PRO A 513 -33.40 18.46 22.58
C PRO A 513 -31.90 18.41 22.29
#